data_AF-A0A524IGG1-F1
#
_entry.id   AF-A0A524IGG1-F1
#
_cell.length_a   1.000
_cell.length_b   1.000
_cell.length_c   1.000
_cell.angle_alpha   90.00
_cell.angle_beta   90.00
_cell.angle_gamma   90.00
#
_symmetry.space_group_name_H-M   'P 1'
#
loop_
_entity.id
_entity.type
_entity.pdbx_description
1 polymer ?
#
loop_
_entity_poly.entity_id
_entity_poly.type
_entity_poly.pdbx_seq_one_letter_code
_entity_poly.pdbx_strand_id
1 'polypeptide(L)' 'MLKHNGTEPTNFLQEEAASALINLGYRAPEVKKAITLAVTKLDETYELEDLIRTTLKELAKG' A
#
# COMPACT_ATOMS: atom_id res chain seq x y z
N MET A 1 -21.51 -6.04 20.71
CA MET A 1 -21.01 -4.71 20.30
C MET A 1 -19.62 -4.88 19.74
N LEU A 2 -19.38 -4.29 18.56
CA LEU A 2 -18.15 -4.36 17.76
C LEU A 2 -16.92 -3.85 18.55
N LYS A 3 -15.74 -4.44 18.34
CA LYS A 3 -14.60 -3.87 17.56
C LYS A 3 -13.39 -4.82 17.62
N HIS A 4 -13.04 -5.45 16.50
CA HIS A 4 -11.73 -6.07 16.31
C HIS A 4 -10.74 -4.96 15.92
N ASN A 5 -9.93 -4.48 16.86
CA ASN A 5 -8.87 -3.47 16.62
C ASN A 5 -7.59 -4.11 16.05
N GLY A 6 -7.72 -4.99 15.05
CA GLY A 6 -6.59 -5.69 14.43
C GLY A 6 -6.15 -5.12 13.08
N THR A 7 -6.83 -4.09 12.56
CA THR A 7 -6.69 -3.61 11.17
C THR A 7 -6.12 -2.20 11.02
N GLU A 8 -5.80 -1.52 12.12
CA GLU A 8 -5.39 -0.10 12.12
C GLU A 8 -3.98 0.16 11.55
N PRO A 9 -2.91 -0.59 11.91
CA PRO A 9 -1.55 -0.25 11.44
C PRO A 9 -1.34 -0.54 9.95
N THR A 10 -1.93 -1.64 9.44
CA THR A 10 -1.86 -2.00 8.02
C THR A 10 -2.56 -0.97 7.15
N ASN A 11 -3.68 -0.42 7.63
CA ASN A 11 -4.42 0.60 6.90
C ASN A 11 -3.65 1.95 6.89
N PHE A 12 -2.98 2.31 7.98
CA PHE A 12 -2.10 3.48 8.02
C PHE A 12 -0.96 3.41 7.00
N LEU A 13 -0.24 2.28 6.93
CA LEU A 13 0.86 2.12 5.96
C LEU A 13 0.37 2.22 4.50
N GLN A 14 -0.82 1.67 4.20
CA GLN A 14 -1.40 1.77 2.86
C GLN A 14 -1.82 3.19 2.51
N GLU A 15 -2.37 3.95 3.45
CA GLU A 15 -2.73 5.35 3.27
C GLU A 15 -1.49 6.24 3.04
N GLU A 16 -0.43 6.03 3.82
CA GLU A 16 0.84 6.76 3.68
C GLU A 16 1.52 6.44 2.35
N ALA A 17 1.59 5.16 1.96
CA ALA A 17 2.13 4.76 0.67
C ALA A 17 1.31 5.35 -0.49
N ALA A 18 -0.01 5.35 -0.39
CA ALA A 18 -0.88 5.94 -1.40
C ALA A 18 -0.66 7.45 -1.54
N SER A 19 -0.59 8.17 -0.43
CA SER A 19 -0.32 9.61 -0.39
C SER A 19 1.03 9.94 -1.03
N ALA A 20 2.09 9.23 -0.62
CA ALA A 20 3.43 9.42 -1.17
C ALA A 20 3.47 9.21 -2.69
N LEU A 21 2.88 8.12 -3.19
CA LEU A 21 2.89 7.80 -4.61
C LEU A 21 2.03 8.78 -5.44
N ILE A 22 0.89 9.23 -4.92
CA ILE A 22 0.08 10.26 -5.59
C ILE A 22 0.86 11.58 -5.68
N ASN A 23 1.56 11.98 -4.61
CA ASN A 23 2.40 13.18 -4.61
C ASN A 23 3.60 13.08 -5.58
N LEU A 24 4.04 11.86 -5.93
CA LEU A 24 5.05 11.60 -6.97
C LEU A 24 4.46 11.61 -8.40
N GLY A 25 3.15 11.78 -8.55
CA GLY A 25 2.47 11.93 -9.83
C GLY A 25 1.79 10.66 -10.37
N TYR A 26 1.74 9.57 -9.60
CA TYR A 26 0.99 8.38 -9.99
C TYR A 26 -0.52 8.59 -9.82
N ARG A 27 -1.33 8.00 -10.70
CA ARG A 27 -2.79 8.19 -10.64
C ARG A 27 -3.38 7.38 -9.48
N ALA A 28 -4.23 8.01 -8.68
CA ALA A 28 -4.82 7.37 -7.50
C ALA A 28 -5.47 5.98 -7.75
N PRO A 29 -6.19 5.73 -8.87
CA PRO A 29 -6.74 4.40 -9.15
C PRO A 29 -5.66 3.33 -9.39
N GLU A 30 -4.57 3.70 -10.08
CA GLU A 30 -3.44 2.80 -10.38
C GLU A 30 -2.67 2.48 -9.09
N VAL A 31 -2.43 3.50 -8.26
CA VAL A 31 -1.79 3.36 -6.94
C VAL A 31 -2.58 2.40 -6.04
N LYS A 32 -3.90 2.60 -5.91
CA LYS A 32 -4.75 1.73 -5.07
C LYS A 32 -4.69 0.28 -5.55
N LYS A 33 -4.82 0.03 -6.85
CA LYS A 33 -4.72 -1.30 -7.45
C LYS A 33 -3.36 -1.93 -7.17
N ALA A 34 -2.27 -1.18 -7.35
CA ALA A 34 -0.91 -1.65 -7.14
C ALA A 34 -0.62 -1.95 -5.67
N ILE A 35 -1.13 -1.15 -4.72
CA ILE A 35 -1.03 -1.42 -3.28
C ILE A 35 -1.73 -2.73 -2.93
N THR A 36 -2.95 -2.95 -3.44
CA THR A 36 -3.66 -4.22 -3.23
C THR A 36 -2.86 -5.42 -3.75
N LEU A 37 -2.16 -5.28 -4.88
CA LEU A 37 -1.27 -6.34 -5.38
C LEU A 37 -0.01 -6.48 -4.54
N ALA A 38 0.57 -5.38 -4.08
CA ALA A 38 1.79 -5.37 -3.27
C ALA A 38 1.60 -6.07 -1.92
N VAL A 39 0.50 -5.79 -1.21
CA VAL A 39 0.23 -6.40 0.11
C VAL A 39 0.05 -7.92 0.05
N THR A 40 -0.35 -8.47 -1.11
CA THR A 40 -0.44 -9.94 -1.29
C THR A 40 0.92 -10.61 -1.46
N LYS A 41 2.00 -9.83 -1.64
CA LYS A 41 3.37 -10.30 -1.88
C LYS A 41 4.31 -10.02 -0.70
N LEU A 42 3.81 -9.32 0.30
CA LEU A 42 4.55 -8.97 1.51
C LEU A 42 4.16 -9.93 2.62
N ASP A 43 5.12 -10.20 3.51
CA ASP A 43 4.87 -10.95 4.73
C ASP A 43 3.96 -10.16 5.70
N GLU A 44 3.40 -10.83 6.72
CA GLU A 44 2.44 -10.22 7.65
C GLU A 44 3.01 -9.01 8.41
N THR A 45 4.33 -8.92 8.51
CA THR A 45 5.07 -7.78 9.08
C THR A 45 5.94 -7.13 8.00
N TYR A 46 5.46 -6.03 7.42
CA TYR A 46 6.20 -5.22 6.44
C TYR A 46 6.27 -3.76 6.88
N GLU A 47 7.34 -3.06 6.49
CA GLU A 47 7.51 -1.63 6.74
C GLU A 47 6.94 -0.78 5.60
N LEU A 48 6.75 0.53 5.85
CA LEU A 48 6.27 1.47 4.82
C LEU A 48 7.15 1.44 3.56
N GLU A 49 8.47 1.36 3.73
CA GLU A 49 9.42 1.33 2.63
C GLU A 49 9.24 0.07 1.75
N ASP A 50 9.01 -1.09 2.37
CA ASP A 50 8.76 -2.34 1.64
C ASP A 50 7.49 -2.25 0.80
N LEU A 51 6.44 -1.64 1.36
CA LEU A 51 5.19 -1.41 0.66
C LEU A 51 5.37 -0.44 -0.52
N ILE A 52 6.07 0.68 -0.34
CA ILE A 52 6.34 1.65 -1.42
C ILE A 52 7.16 0.98 -2.54
N ARG A 53 8.26 0.29 -2.20
CA ARG A 53 9.12 -0.38 -3.19
C ARG A 53 8.36 -1.45 -3.96
N THR A 54 7.54 -2.24 -3.28
CA THR A 54 6.76 -3.31 -3.92
C THR A 54 5.64 -2.73 -4.79
N THR A 55 4.97 -1.67 -4.32
CA THR A 55 3.95 -0.96 -5.11
C THR A 55 4.54 -0.36 -6.40
N LEU A 56 5.73 0.25 -6.34
CA LEU A 56 6.42 0.76 -7.53
C LEU A 56 6.75 -0.34 -8.54
N LYS A 57 7.14 -1.54 -8.07
CA LYS A 57 7.37 -2.71 -8.94
C LYS A 57 6.07 -3.16 -9.63
N GLU A 58 4.92 -3.05 -8.97
CA GLU A 58 3.63 -3.37 -9.59
C GLU A 58 3.20 -2.30 -10.59
N LEU A 59 3.36 -1.02 -10.28
CA LEU A 59 3.06 0.09 -11.19
C LEU A 59 3.88 0.03 -12.48
N ALA A 60 5.15 -0.41 -12.40
CA ALA A 60 6.02 -0.56 -13.56
C ALA A 60 5.57 -1.65 -14.56
N LYS A 61 4.60 -2.51 -14.19
CA LYS A 61 4.11 -3.60 -15.05
C LYS A 61 2.95 -3.20 -15.97
N GLY A 62 2.26 -2.09 -15.70
CA GLY A 62 1.08 -1.63 -16.43
C GLY A 62 -0.22 -2.27 -15.96
#